data_AF-A0A7I7WS64-F1
#
_entry.id   AF-A0A7I7WS64-F1
#
_cell.length_a   1.000
_cell.length_b   1.000
_cell.length_c   1.000
_cell.angle_alpha   90.00
_cell.angle_beta   90.00
_cell.angle_gamma   90.00
#
_symmetry.space_group_name_H-M   'P 1'
#
loop_
_entity.id
_entity.type
_entity.pdbx_description
1 polymer ?
#
loop_
_entity_poly.entity_id
_entity_poly.type
_entity_poly.pdbx_seq_one_letter_code
_entity_poly.pdbx_strand_id
1 'polypeptide(L)'
;MIRLLGVLAAALVTVTACGASTPELPPDSPPEMLSVLTGDRGDDVLDNVTTYEWDDDGTAAGARFTWIGEDDEAANQGAARLAEYLIADHGKLTAIGSGFLGLTKVSAAQMNPQLTRAYATSLAPHVGEFVGGHRREFESLRVQIADNPLALRNLLSVFVADPEPGRTAVEATHAAAEQYEEAAAAAPPDSRESVAALRAAGALLGAAYGAVEMADSDIPTPSSGPATSEMAVRIATILVPADPNAAILSKYVEDGRLMSPAAVQNKFSDTAMRTYYLDVQNYIGTKGFEDGNNTFVAAFKDSSGVPLS
;
A
#
# COMPACT_ATOMS: atom_id res chain seq x y z
N MET A 1 -64.48 -44.49 -29.54
CA MET A 1 -63.22 -44.57 -28.76
C MET A 1 -62.29 -43.47 -29.27
N ILE A 2 -62.26 -42.33 -28.59
CA ILE A 2 -61.43 -41.17 -28.93
C ILE A 2 -60.23 -41.19 -27.97
N ARG A 3 -59.00 -41.28 -28.49
CA ARG A 3 -57.78 -41.11 -27.69
C ARG A 3 -57.27 -39.69 -27.89
N LEU A 4 -57.27 -38.90 -26.81
CA LEU A 4 -56.74 -37.54 -26.74
C LEU A 4 -55.20 -37.55 -26.73
N LEU A 5 -54.61 -36.65 -27.53
CA LEU A 5 -53.24 -36.16 -27.38
C LEU A 5 -53.16 -35.30 -26.11
N GLY A 6 -52.19 -35.58 -25.24
CA GLY A 6 -51.79 -34.70 -24.15
C GLY A 6 -50.54 -33.90 -24.54
N VAL A 7 -50.67 -32.57 -24.62
CA VAL A 7 -49.57 -31.62 -24.80
C VAL A 7 -48.97 -31.32 -23.43
N LEU A 8 -47.68 -31.60 -23.24
CA LEU A 8 -46.92 -31.18 -22.06
C LEU A 8 -46.48 -29.73 -22.27
N ALA A 9 -47.05 -28.81 -21.49
CA ALA A 9 -46.55 -27.44 -21.41
C ALA A 9 -45.46 -27.38 -20.32
N ALA A 10 -44.21 -27.17 -20.73
CA ALA A 10 -43.12 -26.85 -19.82
C ALA A 10 -43.25 -25.36 -19.42
N ALA A 11 -43.64 -25.12 -18.17
CA ALA A 11 -43.60 -23.78 -17.58
C ALA A 11 -42.14 -23.42 -17.28
N LEU A 12 -41.57 -22.51 -18.07
CA LEU A 12 -40.30 -21.86 -17.78
C LEU A 12 -40.53 -20.92 -16.59
N VAL A 13 -40.06 -21.30 -15.41
CA VAL A 13 -40.05 -20.40 -14.25
C VAL A 13 -38.81 -19.51 -14.37
N THR A 14 -39.00 -18.30 -14.90
CA THR A 14 -38.00 -17.23 -14.82
C THR A 14 -37.95 -16.76 -13.38
N VAL A 15 -36.96 -17.22 -12.62
CA VAL A 15 -36.62 -16.65 -11.31
C VAL A 15 -35.95 -15.31 -11.60
N THR A 16 -36.71 -14.23 -11.57
CA THR A 16 -36.16 -12.88 -11.49
C THR A 16 -35.52 -12.74 -10.11
N ALA A 17 -34.20 -12.87 -10.05
CA ALA A 17 -33.44 -12.39 -8.91
C ALA A 17 -33.77 -10.88 -8.78
N CYS A 18 -34.35 -10.48 -7.65
CA CYS A 18 -34.43 -9.07 -7.28
C CYS A 18 -33.01 -8.58 -7.02
N GLY A 19 -32.30 -8.21 -8.09
CA GLY A 19 -31.02 -7.50 -7.98
C GLY A 19 -31.26 -6.14 -7.35
N ALA A 20 -30.34 -5.71 -6.48
CA ALA A 20 -30.28 -4.32 -6.04
C ALA A 20 -30.27 -3.42 -7.30
N SER A 21 -31.02 -2.31 -7.28
CA SER A 21 -30.99 -1.34 -8.36
C SER A 21 -29.57 -0.80 -8.52
N THR A 22 -29.09 -0.70 -9.76
CA THR A 22 -27.78 -0.13 -10.08
C THR A 22 -27.61 1.24 -9.41
N PRO A 23 -26.56 1.45 -8.59
CA PRO A 23 -26.32 2.72 -7.94
C PRO A 23 -26.05 3.80 -8.98
N GLU A 24 -26.48 5.02 -8.67
CA GLU A 24 -26.13 6.18 -9.49
C GLU A 24 -24.62 6.42 -9.39
N LEU A 25 -23.98 6.64 -10.54
CA LEU A 25 -22.56 6.98 -10.55
C LEU A 25 -22.34 8.33 -9.85
N PRO A 26 -21.26 8.46 -9.06
CA PRO A 26 -20.91 9.75 -8.47
C PRO A 26 -20.71 10.84 -9.53
N PRO A 27 -20.80 12.12 -9.13
CA PRO A 27 -20.56 13.25 -10.03
C PRO A 27 -19.24 13.14 -10.78
N ASP A 28 -19.22 13.61 -12.03
CA ASP A 28 -18.01 13.62 -12.87
C ASP A 28 -17.08 14.78 -12.56
N SER A 29 -17.61 15.85 -11.95
CA SER A 29 -16.80 17.02 -11.64
C SER A 29 -16.07 16.81 -10.30
N PRO A 30 -14.73 17.02 -10.24
CA PRO A 30 -13.97 16.86 -9.00
C PRO A 30 -14.51 17.70 -7.82
N PRO A 31 -14.97 18.96 -7.99
CA PRO A 31 -15.51 19.75 -6.89
C PRO A 31 -16.83 19.18 -6.33
N GLU A 32 -17.73 18.72 -7.19
CA GLU A 32 -18.98 18.10 -6.73
C GLU A 32 -18.72 16.74 -6.10
N MET A 33 -17.80 15.95 -6.67
CA MET A 33 -17.39 14.66 -6.11
C MET A 33 -16.77 14.84 -4.72
N LEU A 34 -15.88 15.81 -4.54
CA LEU A 34 -15.30 16.14 -3.24
C LEU A 34 -16.38 16.53 -2.23
N SER A 35 -17.35 17.35 -2.62
CA SER A 35 -18.48 17.73 -1.75
C SER A 35 -19.33 16.53 -1.34
N VAL A 36 -19.46 15.52 -2.20
CA VAL A 36 -20.15 14.26 -1.88
C VAL A 36 -19.32 13.43 -0.91
N LEU A 37 -18.03 13.22 -1.19
CA LEU A 37 -17.13 12.40 -0.37
C LEU A 37 -16.94 12.97 1.04
N THR A 38 -16.90 14.29 1.19
CA THR A 38 -16.71 14.96 2.47
C THR A 38 -18.01 15.24 3.23
N GLY A 39 -19.17 15.03 2.57
CA GLY A 39 -20.49 15.20 3.18
C GLY A 39 -20.97 13.95 3.93
N ASP A 40 -22.15 14.05 4.54
CA ASP A 40 -22.75 13.01 5.38
C ASP A 40 -22.99 11.66 4.68
N ARG A 41 -22.98 11.64 3.33
CA ARG A 41 -23.23 10.43 2.52
C ARG A 41 -21.96 9.88 1.86
N GLY A 42 -20.79 10.43 2.16
CA GLY A 42 -19.54 10.04 1.51
C GLY A 42 -19.26 8.54 1.64
N ASP A 43 -19.38 8.01 2.85
CA ASP A 43 -19.16 6.59 3.14
C ASP A 43 -20.20 5.71 2.43
N ASP A 44 -21.48 6.11 2.40
CA ASP A 44 -22.53 5.38 1.66
C ASP A 44 -22.26 5.36 0.16
N VAL A 45 -21.76 6.46 -0.42
CA VAL A 45 -21.45 6.53 -1.85
C VAL A 45 -20.27 5.64 -2.19
N LEU A 46 -19.19 5.70 -1.39
CA LEU A 46 -18.04 4.81 -1.56
C LEU A 46 -18.44 3.34 -1.41
N ASP A 47 -19.28 3.03 -0.42
CA ASP A 47 -19.76 1.67 -0.18
C ASP A 47 -20.58 1.12 -1.35
N ASN A 48 -21.58 1.87 -1.78
CA ASN A 48 -22.45 1.47 -2.88
C ASN A 48 -21.67 1.31 -4.20
N VAL A 49 -20.72 2.21 -4.48
CA VAL A 49 -19.93 2.14 -5.71
C VAL A 49 -18.93 1.00 -5.68
N THR A 50 -18.26 0.78 -4.54
CA THR A 50 -17.19 -0.22 -4.42
C THR A 50 -17.73 -1.65 -4.36
N THR A 51 -18.88 -1.85 -3.73
CA THR A 51 -19.43 -3.19 -3.44
C THR A 51 -20.52 -3.65 -4.41
N TYR A 52 -20.93 -2.77 -5.34
CA TYR A 52 -21.82 -3.14 -6.43
C TYR A 52 -21.04 -3.85 -7.55
N GLU A 53 -21.60 -4.95 -8.07
CA GLU A 53 -21.02 -5.71 -9.19
C GLU A 53 -21.34 -5.01 -10.52
N TRP A 54 -20.36 -4.30 -11.08
CA TRP A 54 -20.53 -3.54 -12.31
C TRP A 54 -20.33 -4.42 -13.55
N ASP A 55 -21.18 -4.24 -14.57
CA ASP A 55 -21.08 -4.97 -15.85
C ASP A 55 -19.79 -4.65 -16.65
N ASP A 56 -19.11 -3.54 -16.32
CA ASP A 56 -17.88 -3.06 -16.96
C ASP A 56 -16.64 -3.20 -16.07
N ASP A 57 -16.69 -4.14 -15.11
CA ASP A 57 -15.64 -4.39 -14.11
C ASP A 57 -15.29 -3.16 -13.24
N GLY A 58 -16.20 -2.18 -13.20
CA GLY A 58 -16.06 -0.92 -12.46
C GLY A 58 -15.31 0.16 -13.24
N THR A 59 -15.17 0.05 -14.56
CA THR A 59 -14.42 1.01 -15.39
C THR A 59 -15.00 2.42 -15.30
N ALA A 60 -16.30 2.59 -15.53
CA ALA A 60 -16.96 3.89 -15.47
C ALA A 60 -16.97 4.47 -14.05
N ALA A 61 -17.12 3.61 -13.04
CA ALA A 61 -17.02 4.00 -11.64
C ALA A 61 -15.60 4.49 -11.30
N GLY A 62 -14.57 3.75 -11.70
CA GLY A 62 -13.17 4.07 -11.43
C GLY A 62 -12.73 5.40 -12.07
N ALA A 63 -13.23 5.70 -13.25
CA ALA A 63 -12.97 6.97 -13.93
C ALA A 63 -13.38 8.20 -13.10
N ARG A 64 -14.35 8.07 -12.17
CA ARG A 64 -14.78 9.17 -11.28
C ARG A 64 -13.76 9.55 -10.20
N PHE A 65 -12.72 8.75 -10.01
CA PHE A 65 -11.75 8.92 -8.93
C PHE A 65 -10.32 9.22 -9.44
N THR A 66 -10.10 9.32 -10.75
CA THR A 66 -8.75 9.54 -11.31
C THR A 66 -8.17 10.90 -10.94
N TRP A 67 -9.01 11.92 -10.72
CA TRP A 67 -8.61 13.26 -10.28
C TRP A 67 -7.93 13.26 -8.91
N ILE A 68 -8.13 12.22 -8.09
CA ILE A 68 -7.44 12.07 -6.80
C ILE A 68 -5.93 11.92 -6.99
N GLY A 69 -5.45 11.44 -8.15
CA GLY A 69 -4.01 11.31 -8.42
C GLY A 69 -3.28 12.63 -8.68
N GLU A 70 -3.98 13.76 -8.75
CA GLU A 70 -3.39 15.08 -8.96
C GLU A 70 -2.74 15.64 -7.68
N ASP A 71 -1.92 16.68 -7.85
CA ASP A 71 -1.20 17.34 -6.75
C ASP A 71 -1.82 18.69 -6.37
N ASP A 72 -3.05 18.65 -5.86
CA ASP A 72 -3.77 19.82 -5.34
C ASP A 72 -4.57 19.52 -4.06
N GLU A 73 -5.06 20.59 -3.40
CA GLU A 73 -5.79 20.47 -2.13
C GLU A 73 -7.04 19.59 -2.23
N ALA A 74 -7.79 19.68 -3.33
CA ALA A 74 -8.98 18.87 -3.51
C ALA A 74 -8.59 17.39 -3.65
N ALA A 75 -7.59 17.10 -4.48
CA ALA A 75 -7.08 15.74 -4.70
C ALA A 75 -6.58 15.12 -3.38
N ASN A 76 -5.86 15.89 -2.56
CA ASN A 76 -5.41 15.46 -1.23
C ASN A 76 -6.57 15.11 -0.29
N GLN A 77 -7.61 15.95 -0.24
CA GLN A 77 -8.80 15.66 0.59
C GLN A 77 -9.55 14.42 0.08
N GLY A 78 -9.66 14.26 -1.24
CA GLY A 78 -10.24 13.05 -1.85
C GLY A 78 -9.42 11.79 -1.54
N ALA A 79 -8.09 11.87 -1.62
CA ALA A 79 -7.17 10.79 -1.28
C ALA A 79 -7.29 10.38 0.19
N ALA A 80 -7.28 11.35 1.10
CA ALA A 80 -7.45 11.11 2.52
C ALA A 80 -8.77 10.39 2.80
N ARG A 81 -9.87 10.87 2.19
CA ARG A 81 -11.19 10.31 2.46
C ARG A 81 -11.40 8.92 1.86
N LEU A 82 -10.84 8.67 0.68
CA LEU A 82 -10.81 7.34 0.08
C LEU A 82 -9.98 6.37 0.92
N ALA A 83 -8.80 6.79 1.39
CA ALA A 83 -7.96 5.97 2.26
C ALA A 83 -8.64 5.63 3.59
N GLU A 84 -9.28 6.60 4.25
CA GLU A 84 -10.04 6.38 5.49
C GLU A 84 -11.13 5.32 5.32
N TYR A 85 -11.90 5.39 4.22
CA TYR A 85 -12.91 4.37 3.88
C TYR A 85 -12.29 2.98 3.67
N LEU A 86 -11.22 2.87 2.87
CA LEU A 86 -10.57 1.59 2.61
C LEU A 86 -10.03 0.94 3.89
N ILE A 87 -9.53 1.75 4.85
CA ILE A 87 -9.09 1.27 6.17
C ILE A 87 -10.28 0.77 6.99
N ALA A 88 -11.33 1.59 7.09
CA ALA A 88 -12.51 1.30 7.91
C ALA A 88 -13.23 0.03 7.44
N ASP A 89 -13.37 -0.13 6.13
CA ASP A 89 -14.18 -1.18 5.53
C ASP A 89 -13.37 -2.38 4.99
N HIS A 90 -12.05 -2.44 5.20
CA HIS A 90 -11.18 -3.50 4.65
C HIS A 90 -11.72 -4.93 4.86
N GLY A 91 -12.29 -5.24 6.03
CA GLY A 91 -12.82 -6.56 6.34
C GLY A 91 -14.06 -6.93 5.51
N LYS A 92 -14.87 -5.92 5.16
CA LYS A 92 -15.98 -6.07 4.22
C LYS A 92 -15.45 -6.19 2.79
N LEU A 93 -14.54 -5.31 2.40
CA LEU A 93 -14.00 -5.22 1.03
C LEU A 93 -13.17 -6.43 0.63
N THR A 94 -12.57 -7.14 1.58
CA THR A 94 -11.85 -8.40 1.30
C THR A 94 -12.75 -9.63 1.30
N ALA A 95 -14.01 -9.52 1.76
CA ALA A 95 -14.93 -10.64 1.91
C ALA A 95 -16.41 -10.25 1.72
N ILE A 96 -16.72 -9.68 0.55
CA ILE A 96 -18.08 -9.32 0.14
C ILE A 96 -18.89 -10.60 -0.06
N GLY A 97 -20.11 -10.65 0.49
CA GLY A 97 -21.02 -11.78 0.29
C GLY A 97 -21.50 -11.83 -1.17
N SER A 98 -21.29 -12.96 -1.84
CA SER A 98 -21.69 -13.20 -3.23
C SER A 98 -22.46 -14.51 -3.38
N GLY A 99 -23.03 -14.74 -4.57
CA GLY A 99 -23.75 -15.96 -4.90
C GLY A 99 -25.11 -16.13 -4.21
N PHE A 100 -25.73 -17.30 -4.37
CA PHE A 100 -27.05 -17.60 -3.79
C PHE A 100 -27.00 -17.50 -2.26
N LEU A 101 -27.81 -16.58 -1.70
CA LEU A 101 -27.87 -16.25 -0.27
C LEU A 101 -26.58 -15.66 0.34
N GLY A 102 -25.62 -15.18 -0.47
CA GLY A 102 -24.39 -14.58 0.06
C GLY A 102 -23.42 -15.59 0.69
N LEU A 103 -23.51 -16.86 0.30
CA LEU A 103 -22.74 -17.97 0.89
C LEU A 103 -21.30 -18.05 0.38
N THR A 104 -20.98 -17.39 -0.73
CA THR A 104 -19.60 -17.24 -1.22
C THR A 104 -19.05 -15.88 -0.83
N LYS A 105 -17.72 -15.78 -0.81
CA LYS A 105 -16.98 -14.55 -0.51
C LYS A 105 -16.11 -14.19 -1.69
N VAL A 106 -16.17 -12.92 -2.08
CA VAL A 106 -15.36 -12.33 -3.15
C VAL A 106 -14.80 -11.00 -2.66
N SER A 107 -13.59 -10.64 -3.03
CA SER A 107 -13.05 -9.33 -2.70
C SER A 107 -13.59 -8.25 -3.65
N ALA A 108 -13.55 -6.99 -3.24
CA ALA A 108 -13.83 -5.83 -4.09
C ALA A 108 -12.90 -5.80 -5.30
N ALA A 109 -11.64 -6.22 -5.12
CA ALA A 109 -10.65 -6.33 -6.19
C ALA A 109 -11.06 -7.37 -7.26
N GLN A 110 -11.59 -8.51 -6.83
CA GLN A 110 -12.08 -9.55 -7.74
C GLN A 110 -13.41 -9.17 -8.40
N MET A 111 -14.28 -8.46 -7.68
CA MET A 111 -15.59 -8.05 -8.17
C MET A 111 -15.49 -6.89 -9.17
N ASN A 112 -14.66 -5.89 -8.87
CA ASN A 112 -14.51 -4.66 -9.64
C ASN A 112 -13.02 -4.36 -9.86
N PRO A 113 -12.31 -5.14 -10.69
CA PRO A 113 -10.86 -5.01 -10.85
C PRO A 113 -10.46 -3.65 -11.43
N GLN A 114 -11.24 -3.06 -12.33
CA GLN A 114 -10.90 -1.75 -12.92
C GLN A 114 -11.13 -0.59 -11.93
N LEU A 115 -12.17 -0.67 -11.09
CA LEU A 115 -12.38 0.29 -10.01
C LEU A 115 -11.25 0.23 -8.98
N THR A 116 -10.89 -0.98 -8.56
CA THR A 116 -9.83 -1.20 -7.57
C THR A 116 -8.46 -0.74 -8.09
N ARG A 117 -8.19 -0.96 -9.39
CA ARG A 117 -7.03 -0.41 -10.09
C ARG A 117 -7.02 1.11 -10.12
N ALA A 118 -8.16 1.74 -10.39
CA ALA A 118 -8.28 3.19 -10.35
C ALA A 118 -7.97 3.74 -8.95
N TYR A 119 -8.51 3.14 -7.89
CA TYR A 119 -8.19 3.50 -6.51
C TYR A 119 -6.71 3.38 -6.18
N ALA A 120 -6.09 2.24 -6.50
CA ALA A 120 -4.66 2.04 -6.25
C ALA A 120 -3.80 3.08 -7.00
N THR A 121 -4.12 3.34 -8.28
CA THR A 121 -3.41 4.32 -9.10
C THR A 121 -3.59 5.75 -8.59
N SER A 122 -4.81 6.11 -8.21
CA SER A 122 -5.12 7.45 -7.68
C SER A 122 -4.49 7.71 -6.31
N LEU A 123 -4.37 6.70 -5.45
CA LEU A 123 -3.75 6.86 -4.12
C LEU A 123 -2.23 6.77 -4.14
N ALA A 124 -1.63 6.11 -5.15
CA ALA A 124 -0.18 5.92 -5.27
C ALA A 124 0.67 7.17 -4.97
N PRO A 125 0.40 8.37 -5.54
CA PRO A 125 1.21 9.55 -5.25
C PRO A 125 1.10 10.08 -3.81
N HIS A 126 0.09 9.65 -3.05
CA HIS A 126 -0.24 10.16 -1.72
C HIS A 126 0.20 9.25 -0.57
N VAL A 127 0.63 8.01 -0.85
CA VAL A 127 0.90 7.00 0.18
C VAL A 127 1.90 7.47 1.24
N GLY A 128 2.90 8.26 0.86
CA GLY A 128 3.85 8.85 1.82
C GLY A 128 3.17 9.78 2.84
N GLU A 129 2.16 10.55 2.41
CA GLU A 129 1.45 11.52 3.24
C GLU A 129 0.64 10.87 4.38
N PHE A 130 0.29 9.58 4.23
CA PHE A 130 -0.46 8.81 5.22
C PHE A 130 0.32 8.57 6.51
N VAL A 131 1.65 8.64 6.48
CA VAL A 131 2.51 8.35 7.64
C VAL A 131 3.42 9.51 8.01
N GLY A 132 4.33 9.91 7.12
CA GLY A 132 5.43 10.82 7.43
C GLY A 132 5.34 12.16 6.72
N GLY A 133 4.25 12.40 5.98
CA GLY A 133 4.03 13.65 5.28
C GLY A 133 3.52 14.76 6.19
N HIS A 134 3.29 15.93 5.59
CA HIS A 134 3.05 17.17 6.31
C HIS A 134 1.80 17.92 5.81
N ARG A 135 1.14 17.41 4.77
CA ARG A 135 -0.11 17.97 4.25
C ARG A 135 -1.21 17.82 5.28
N ARG A 136 -1.99 18.88 5.51
CA ARG A 136 -2.97 18.96 6.61
C ARG A 136 -4.18 18.06 6.38
N GLU A 137 -4.50 17.82 5.12
CA GLU A 137 -5.61 17.01 4.64
C GLU A 137 -5.52 15.57 5.14
N PHE A 138 -4.29 15.07 5.37
CA PHE A 138 -4.03 13.72 5.86
C PHE A 138 -3.79 13.64 7.38
N GLU A 139 -3.99 14.73 8.13
CA GLU A 139 -3.70 14.75 9.58
C GLU A 139 -4.55 13.73 10.35
N SER A 140 -5.86 13.67 10.06
CA SER A 140 -6.78 12.67 10.65
C SER A 140 -6.31 11.25 10.38
N LEU A 141 -5.95 10.97 9.12
CA LEU A 141 -5.45 9.68 8.68
C LEU A 141 -4.12 9.31 9.37
N ARG A 142 -3.19 10.25 9.50
CA ARG A 142 -1.93 10.04 10.24
C ARG A 142 -2.18 9.71 11.71
N VAL A 143 -3.11 10.40 12.37
CA VAL A 143 -3.50 10.09 13.75
C VAL A 143 -4.10 8.69 13.84
N GLN A 144 -4.99 8.32 12.92
CA GLN A 144 -5.58 6.98 12.86
C GLN A 144 -4.51 5.88 12.68
N ILE A 145 -3.52 6.09 11.80
CA ILE A 145 -2.44 5.13 11.56
C ILE A 145 -1.46 5.08 12.74
N ALA A 146 -1.20 6.21 13.41
CA ALA A 146 -0.37 6.24 14.61
C ALA A 146 -1.03 5.46 15.78
N ASP A 147 -2.35 5.59 15.94
CA ASP A 147 -3.12 4.88 16.97
C ASP A 147 -3.32 3.40 16.65
N ASN A 148 -3.35 3.03 15.36
CA ASN A 148 -3.44 1.66 14.88
C ASN A 148 -2.45 1.41 13.74
N PRO A 149 -1.23 0.92 14.03
CA PRO A 149 -0.21 0.64 13.02
C PRO A 149 -0.64 -0.33 11.91
N LEU A 150 -1.66 -1.16 12.15
CA LEU A 150 -2.20 -2.10 11.16
C LEU A 150 -3.13 -1.43 10.13
N ALA A 151 -3.51 -0.16 10.33
CA ALA A 151 -4.44 0.55 9.45
C ALA A 151 -3.94 0.62 8.00
N LEU A 152 -2.67 0.99 7.79
CA LEU A 152 -2.10 1.03 6.44
C LEU A 152 -2.04 -0.35 5.78
N ARG A 153 -1.70 -1.40 6.54
CA ARG A 153 -1.73 -2.78 6.07
C ARG A 153 -3.14 -3.19 5.61
N ASN A 154 -4.15 -2.81 6.39
CA ASN A 154 -5.54 -3.10 6.09
C ASN A 154 -5.99 -2.43 4.78
N LEU A 155 -5.61 -1.16 4.55
CA LEU A 155 -5.82 -0.49 3.26
C LEU A 155 -5.17 -1.26 2.11
N LEU A 156 -3.87 -1.58 2.24
CA LEU A 156 -3.12 -2.26 1.19
C LEU A 156 -3.70 -3.66 0.88
N SER A 157 -4.26 -4.34 1.89
CA SER A 157 -4.88 -5.66 1.70
C SER A 157 -6.09 -5.66 0.77
N VAL A 158 -6.79 -4.53 0.66
CA VAL A 158 -7.90 -4.39 -0.30
C VAL A 158 -7.37 -4.48 -1.74
N PHE A 159 -6.19 -3.92 -2.01
CA PHE A 159 -5.55 -3.95 -3.33
C PHE A 159 -4.85 -5.27 -3.62
N VAL A 160 -4.10 -5.80 -2.65
CA VAL A 160 -3.30 -7.02 -2.82
C VAL A 160 -4.13 -8.27 -3.14
N ALA A 161 -5.44 -8.24 -2.83
CA ALA A 161 -6.38 -9.28 -3.24
C ALA A 161 -6.49 -9.47 -4.77
N ASP A 162 -6.01 -8.52 -5.58
CA ASP A 162 -5.73 -8.70 -7.00
C ASP A 162 -4.25 -8.32 -7.32
N PRO A 163 -3.50 -9.14 -8.08
CA PRO A 163 -2.09 -8.89 -8.34
C PRO A 163 -1.77 -7.57 -9.04
N GLU A 164 -2.63 -7.03 -9.90
CA GLU A 164 -2.34 -5.79 -10.64
C GLU A 164 -2.42 -4.53 -9.76
N PRO A 165 -3.56 -4.18 -9.13
CA PRO A 165 -3.63 -3.06 -8.19
C PRO A 165 -2.71 -3.28 -6.97
N GLY A 166 -2.53 -4.53 -6.53
CA GLY A 166 -1.60 -4.88 -5.47
C GLY A 166 -0.17 -4.45 -5.78
N ARG A 167 0.34 -4.76 -6.99
CA ARG A 167 1.67 -4.32 -7.42
C ARG A 167 1.80 -2.80 -7.45
N THR A 168 0.82 -2.10 -8.03
CA THR A 168 0.81 -0.62 -8.05
C THR A 168 0.91 -0.04 -6.64
N ALA A 169 0.12 -0.56 -5.68
CA ALA A 169 0.11 -0.05 -4.31
C ALA A 169 1.41 -0.37 -3.56
N VAL A 170 1.96 -1.58 -3.73
CA VAL A 170 3.23 -1.99 -3.11
C VAL A 170 4.41 -1.20 -3.68
N GLU A 171 4.47 -1.02 -5.00
CA GLU A 171 5.52 -0.22 -5.65
C GLU A 171 5.48 1.25 -5.19
N ALA A 172 4.29 1.86 -5.09
CA ALA A 172 4.13 3.20 -4.56
C ALA A 172 4.59 3.31 -3.09
N THR A 173 4.26 2.30 -2.29
CA THR A 173 4.68 2.20 -0.88
C THR A 173 6.20 2.10 -0.75
N HIS A 174 6.84 1.27 -1.57
CA HIS A 174 8.31 1.15 -1.63
C HIS A 174 8.95 2.48 -2.07
N ALA A 175 8.45 3.10 -3.14
CA ALA A 175 8.96 4.37 -3.62
C ALA A 175 8.85 5.48 -2.55
N ALA A 176 7.75 5.53 -1.81
CA ALA A 176 7.59 6.46 -0.70
C ALA A 176 8.56 6.15 0.47
N ALA A 177 8.79 4.87 0.80
CA ALA A 177 9.76 4.49 1.83
C ALA A 177 11.18 4.91 1.45
N GLU A 178 11.58 4.71 0.19
CA GLU A 178 12.89 5.14 -0.32
C GLU A 178 13.09 6.66 -0.19
N GLN A 179 12.07 7.46 -0.49
CA GLN A 179 12.12 8.92 -0.30
C GLN A 179 12.36 9.30 1.18
N TYR A 180 11.75 8.58 2.12
CA TYR A 180 11.99 8.80 3.54
C TYR A 180 13.38 8.36 3.99
N GLU A 181 13.93 7.28 3.44
CA GLU A 181 15.31 6.85 3.72
C GLU A 181 16.32 7.89 3.21
N GLU A 182 16.09 8.47 2.03
CA GLU A 182 16.87 9.58 1.50
C GLU A 182 16.77 10.82 2.38
N ALA A 183 15.56 11.19 2.81
CA ALA A 183 15.35 12.30 3.73
C ALA A 183 16.06 12.07 5.08
N ALA A 184 16.02 10.84 5.60
CA ALA A 184 16.70 10.46 6.83
C ALA A 184 18.22 10.63 6.73
N ALA A 185 18.81 10.26 5.59
CA ALA A 185 20.24 10.39 5.32
C ALA A 185 20.67 11.85 5.09
N ALA A 186 19.76 12.70 4.59
CA ALA A 186 20.00 14.14 4.39
C ALA A 186 19.91 14.95 5.70
N ALA A 187 19.11 14.49 6.67
CA ALA A 187 19.00 15.11 7.99
C ALA A 187 20.20 14.77 8.90
N PRO A 188 20.48 15.58 9.94
CA PRO A 188 21.47 15.20 10.95
C PRO A 188 21.14 13.82 11.55
N PRO A 189 22.13 12.92 11.70
CA PRO A 189 21.90 11.57 12.21
C PRO A 189 21.23 11.58 13.60
N ASP A 190 20.28 10.66 13.82
CA ASP A 190 19.44 10.53 15.02
C ASP A 190 18.71 11.82 15.47
N SER A 191 18.63 12.83 14.59
CA SER A 191 17.71 13.95 14.78
C SER A 191 16.26 13.48 14.74
N ARG A 192 15.36 14.26 15.34
CA ARG A 192 13.91 13.98 15.30
C ARG A 192 13.39 13.76 13.88
N GLU A 193 13.92 14.53 12.93
CA GLU A 193 13.56 14.43 11.51
C GLU A 193 14.04 13.11 10.89
N SER A 194 15.32 12.75 11.10
CA SER A 194 15.88 11.48 10.62
C SER A 194 15.14 10.28 11.19
N VAL A 195 14.89 10.27 12.50
CA VAL A 195 14.14 9.20 13.18
C VAL A 195 12.69 9.13 12.72
N ALA A 196 12.03 10.27 12.48
CA ALA A 196 10.66 10.29 11.98
C ALA A 196 10.58 9.75 10.55
N ALA A 197 11.53 10.11 9.69
CA ALA A 197 11.61 9.59 8.32
C ALA A 197 11.83 8.07 8.31
N LEU A 198 12.77 7.55 9.12
CA LEU A 198 12.97 6.10 9.23
C LEU A 198 11.79 5.35 9.86
N ARG A 199 11.05 5.98 10.78
CA ARG A 199 9.76 5.44 11.25
C ARG A 199 8.77 5.30 10.11
N ALA A 200 8.63 6.33 9.28
CA ALA A 200 7.71 6.32 8.14
C ALA A 200 8.11 5.24 7.11
N ALA A 201 9.39 5.16 6.73
CA ALA A 201 9.90 4.12 5.84
C ALA A 201 9.62 2.70 6.37
N GLY A 202 9.91 2.47 7.65
CA GLY A 202 9.63 1.19 8.31
C GLY A 202 8.15 0.85 8.31
N ALA A 203 7.28 1.81 8.66
CA ALA A 203 5.83 1.61 8.68
C ALA A 203 5.26 1.27 7.29
N LEU A 204 5.73 1.94 6.23
CA LEU A 204 5.34 1.68 4.85
C LEU A 204 5.72 0.26 4.41
N LEU A 205 7.00 -0.09 4.53
CA LEU A 205 7.51 -1.41 4.12
C LEU A 205 6.90 -2.54 4.94
N GLY A 206 6.73 -2.32 6.25
CA GLY A 206 6.05 -3.27 7.13
C GLY A 206 4.60 -3.51 6.73
N ALA A 207 3.85 -2.45 6.44
CA ALA A 207 2.47 -2.56 5.99
C ALA A 207 2.35 -3.29 4.64
N ALA A 208 3.24 -3.01 3.68
CA ALA A 208 3.28 -3.71 2.40
C ALA A 208 3.54 -5.20 2.58
N TYR A 209 4.59 -5.55 3.34
CA TYR A 209 4.92 -6.94 3.66
C TYR A 209 3.76 -7.66 4.35
N GLY A 210 3.18 -7.04 5.39
CA GLY A 210 2.07 -7.62 6.12
C GLY A 210 0.81 -7.83 5.27
N ALA A 211 0.54 -6.94 4.31
CA ALA A 211 -0.61 -7.07 3.43
C ALA A 211 -0.44 -8.23 2.43
N VAL A 212 0.77 -8.38 1.87
CA VAL A 212 1.14 -9.48 0.97
C VAL A 212 1.07 -10.83 1.67
N GLU A 213 1.67 -10.94 2.86
CA GLU A 213 1.63 -12.17 3.67
C GLU A 213 0.19 -12.56 4.07
N MET A 214 -0.62 -11.57 4.47
CA MET A 214 -2.02 -11.83 4.86
C MET A 214 -2.87 -12.32 3.69
N ALA A 215 -2.57 -11.89 2.47
CA ALA A 215 -3.28 -12.28 1.27
C ALA A 215 -2.72 -13.54 0.60
N ASP A 216 -1.63 -14.12 1.12
CA ASP A 216 -0.89 -15.23 0.47
C ASP A 216 -0.52 -14.89 -1.00
N SER A 217 -0.07 -13.65 -1.20
CA SER A 217 0.23 -13.09 -2.53
C SER A 217 1.70 -13.28 -2.92
N ASP A 218 1.97 -13.38 -4.22
CA ASP A 218 3.33 -13.53 -4.77
C ASP A 218 4.04 -12.19 -5.06
N ILE A 219 3.42 -11.06 -4.68
CA ILE A 219 3.96 -9.72 -4.88
C ILE A 219 5.26 -9.58 -4.07
N PRO A 220 6.40 -9.24 -4.69
CA PRO A 220 7.67 -9.16 -3.98
C PRO A 220 7.67 -8.08 -2.90
N THR A 221 7.82 -8.49 -1.64
CA THR A 221 8.06 -7.59 -0.50
C THR A 221 9.17 -8.16 0.38
N PRO A 222 10.17 -7.37 0.78
CA PRO A 222 11.24 -7.85 1.65
C PRO A 222 10.71 -8.09 3.06
N SER A 223 11.11 -9.19 3.70
CA SER A 223 10.92 -9.35 5.14
C SER A 223 11.81 -8.36 5.92
N SER A 224 11.58 -8.24 7.23
CA SER A 224 12.24 -7.22 8.07
C SER A 224 13.77 -7.20 7.95
N GLY A 225 14.42 -8.38 7.90
CA GLY A 225 15.88 -8.49 7.77
C GLY A 225 16.41 -7.87 6.48
N PRO A 226 16.01 -8.39 5.30
CA PRO A 226 16.33 -7.80 3.99
C PRO A 226 15.97 -6.31 3.90
N ALA A 227 14.80 -5.88 4.36
CA ALA A 227 14.39 -4.47 4.34
C ALA A 227 15.36 -3.58 5.14
N THR A 228 15.76 -4.04 6.34
CA THR A 228 16.75 -3.32 7.18
C THR A 228 18.12 -3.27 6.52
N SER A 229 18.53 -4.35 5.85
CA SER A 229 19.79 -4.38 5.08
C SER A 229 19.77 -3.44 3.88
N GLU A 230 18.66 -3.37 3.15
CA GLU A 230 18.48 -2.47 2.00
C GLU A 230 18.45 -1.00 2.42
N MET A 231 17.69 -0.66 3.47
CA MET A 231 17.67 0.67 4.08
C MET A 231 19.10 1.10 4.47
N ALA A 232 19.87 0.21 5.10
CA ALA A 232 21.23 0.52 5.54
C ALA A 232 22.17 0.80 4.37
N VAL A 233 22.05 0.03 3.28
CA VAL A 233 22.80 0.26 2.04
C VAL A 233 22.44 1.60 1.42
N ARG A 234 21.16 1.99 1.38
CA ARG A 234 20.72 3.27 0.82
C ARG A 234 21.27 4.45 1.60
N ILE A 235 21.14 4.44 2.93
CA ILE A 235 21.73 5.47 3.80
C ILE A 235 23.24 5.54 3.60
N ALA A 236 23.95 4.39 3.66
CA ALA A 236 25.39 4.36 3.51
C ALA A 236 25.85 4.85 2.11
N THR A 237 25.08 4.56 1.06
CA THR A 237 25.36 5.04 -0.30
C THR A 237 25.38 6.57 -0.37
N ILE A 238 24.55 7.25 0.42
CA ILE A 238 24.47 8.71 0.50
C ILE A 238 25.62 9.27 1.36
N LEU A 239 25.95 8.62 2.47
CA LEU A 239 26.95 9.11 3.43
C LEU A 239 28.40 8.91 2.97
N VAL A 240 28.71 7.77 2.35
CA VAL A 240 30.09 7.36 1.99
C VAL A 240 30.83 8.41 1.14
N PRO A 241 30.23 9.02 0.09
CA PRO A 241 30.94 10.02 -0.72
C PRO A 241 31.41 11.26 0.06
N ALA A 242 30.74 11.59 1.16
CA ALA A 242 31.11 12.73 2.02
C ALA A 242 32.01 12.34 3.19
N ASP A 243 32.28 11.04 3.38
CA ASP A 243 33.06 10.52 4.50
C ASP A 243 34.50 10.19 4.09
N PRO A 244 35.49 11.04 4.47
CA PRO A 244 36.88 10.80 4.12
C PRO A 244 37.48 9.57 4.82
N ASN A 245 36.80 9.00 5.83
CA ASN A 245 37.29 7.90 6.66
C ASN A 245 36.24 6.79 6.83
N ALA A 246 35.63 6.33 5.75
CA ALA A 246 34.73 5.16 5.74
C ALA A 246 35.49 3.82 5.94
N ALA A 247 36.34 3.72 6.97
CA ALA A 247 37.31 2.64 7.16
C ALA A 247 36.65 1.24 7.20
N ILE A 248 35.49 1.12 7.87
CA ILE A 248 34.70 -0.12 7.96
C ILE A 248 34.31 -0.62 6.56
N LEU A 249 33.95 0.31 5.66
CA LEU A 249 33.48 0.02 4.31
C LEU A 249 34.58 0.08 3.25
N SER A 250 35.82 0.38 3.61
CA SER A 250 36.92 0.67 2.66
C SER A 250 37.09 -0.39 1.56
N LYS A 251 36.93 -1.68 1.87
CA LYS A 251 36.98 -2.79 0.91
C LYS A 251 35.82 -2.83 -0.10
N TYR A 252 34.73 -2.13 0.20
CA TYR A 252 33.51 -2.02 -0.60
C TYR A 252 33.35 -0.64 -1.24
N VAL A 253 34.35 0.24 -1.13
CA VAL A 253 34.34 1.56 -1.75
C VAL A 253 35.19 1.55 -3.02
N GLU A 254 34.61 1.97 -4.14
CA GLU A 254 35.27 2.10 -5.44
C GLU A 254 34.94 3.47 -6.02
N ASP A 255 35.95 4.21 -6.46
CA ASP A 255 35.82 5.60 -6.95
C ASP A 255 35.06 6.53 -5.99
N GLY A 256 35.28 6.36 -4.68
CA GLY A 256 34.63 7.16 -3.63
C GLY A 256 33.15 6.85 -3.40
N ARG A 257 32.63 5.76 -3.97
CA ARG A 257 31.24 5.31 -3.82
C ARG A 257 31.18 3.92 -3.23
N LEU A 258 30.13 3.66 -2.45
CA LEU A 258 29.81 2.32 -1.98
C LEU A 258 29.40 1.44 -3.16
N MET A 259 29.97 0.25 -3.27
CA MET A 259 29.53 -0.78 -4.23
C MET A 259 28.09 -1.19 -3.93
N SER A 260 27.28 -1.39 -4.98
CA SER A 260 25.94 -1.96 -4.84
C SER A 260 26.00 -3.42 -4.39
N PRO A 261 24.92 -3.97 -3.79
CA PRO A 261 24.85 -5.38 -3.42
C PRO A 261 25.22 -6.34 -4.57
N ALA A 262 24.73 -6.06 -5.78
CA ALA A 262 25.04 -6.85 -6.97
C ALA A 262 26.53 -6.76 -7.36
N ALA A 263 27.15 -5.58 -7.25
CA ALA A 263 28.57 -5.42 -7.51
C ALA A 263 29.43 -6.18 -6.48
N VAL A 264 29.04 -6.15 -5.21
CA VAL A 264 29.70 -6.92 -4.15
C VAL A 264 29.53 -8.42 -4.40
N GLN A 265 28.33 -8.89 -4.74
CA GLN A 265 28.09 -10.30 -5.02
C GLN A 265 28.93 -10.79 -6.21
N ASN A 266 29.07 -9.98 -7.26
CA ASN A 266 29.85 -10.34 -8.44
C ASN A 266 31.37 -10.33 -8.18
N LYS A 267 31.85 -9.38 -7.36
CA LYS A 267 33.28 -9.18 -7.08
C LYS A 267 33.80 -10.09 -5.96
N PHE A 268 32.91 -10.47 -5.04
CA PHE A 268 33.20 -11.31 -3.88
C PHE A 268 32.37 -12.62 -3.94
N SER A 269 32.27 -13.35 -2.83
CA SER A 269 31.47 -14.59 -2.75
C SER A 269 30.13 -14.35 -2.02
N ASP A 270 29.16 -15.26 -2.11
CA ASP A 270 27.89 -15.15 -1.35
C ASP A 270 28.12 -15.05 0.18
N THR A 271 29.17 -15.69 0.71
CA THR A 271 29.54 -15.56 2.14
C THR A 271 29.96 -14.13 2.48
N ALA A 272 30.47 -13.38 1.50
CA ALA A 272 30.80 -11.96 1.66
C ALA A 272 29.56 -11.06 1.75
N MET A 273 28.39 -11.47 1.22
CA MET A 273 27.18 -10.65 1.26
C MET A 273 26.65 -10.47 2.69
N ARG A 274 26.64 -11.53 3.49
CA ARG A 274 26.28 -11.41 4.92
C ARG A 274 27.21 -10.45 5.66
N THR A 275 28.52 -10.56 5.40
CA THR A 275 29.52 -9.68 6.01
C THR A 275 29.34 -8.24 5.53
N TYR A 276 29.05 -8.03 4.25
CA TYR A 276 28.78 -6.72 3.67
C TYR A 276 27.60 -6.02 4.36
N TYR A 277 26.46 -6.68 4.51
CA TYR A 277 25.32 -6.08 5.19
C TYR A 277 25.59 -5.77 6.66
N LEU A 278 26.33 -6.64 7.37
CA LEU A 278 26.76 -6.37 8.75
C LEU A 278 27.72 -5.17 8.84
N ASP A 279 28.68 -5.07 7.92
CA ASP A 279 29.62 -3.95 7.86
C ASP A 279 28.91 -2.64 7.53
N VAL A 280 27.91 -2.65 6.64
CA VAL A 280 27.08 -1.48 6.31
C VAL A 280 26.20 -1.06 7.49
N GLN A 281 25.55 -2.00 8.16
CA GLN A 281 24.76 -1.70 9.36
C GLN A 281 25.63 -1.15 10.49
N ASN A 282 26.81 -1.75 10.71
CA ASN A 282 27.79 -1.24 11.66
C ASN A 282 28.24 0.18 11.28
N TYR A 283 28.54 0.41 10.00
CA TYR A 283 28.92 1.73 9.51
C TYR A 283 27.87 2.79 9.83
N ILE A 284 26.60 2.60 9.45
CA ILE A 284 25.56 3.60 9.75
C ILE A 284 25.34 3.77 11.25
N GLY A 285 25.49 2.70 12.05
CA GLY A 285 25.49 2.78 13.50
C GLY A 285 26.59 3.71 14.03
N THR A 286 27.83 3.58 13.53
CA THR A 286 28.92 4.50 13.90
C THR A 286 28.71 5.94 13.42
N LYS A 287 27.77 6.18 12.51
CA LYS A 287 27.37 7.51 12.04
C LYS A 287 26.20 8.10 12.85
N GLY A 288 25.71 7.41 13.87
CA GLY A 288 24.60 7.87 14.70
C GLY A 288 23.25 7.68 14.03
N PHE A 289 23.02 6.51 13.43
CA PHE A 289 21.70 6.06 12.96
C PHE A 289 21.16 4.90 13.81
N GLU A 290 21.64 4.73 15.04
CA GLU A 290 21.25 3.58 15.88
C GLU A 290 19.77 3.70 16.28
N ASP A 291 19.35 4.87 16.76
CA ASP A 291 17.95 5.11 17.14
C ASP A 291 17.03 5.09 15.91
N GLY A 292 17.49 5.67 14.80
CA GLY A 292 16.81 5.60 13.51
C GLY A 292 16.56 4.17 13.03
N ASN A 293 17.61 3.33 13.02
CA ASN A 293 17.53 1.93 12.61
C ASN A 293 16.61 1.12 13.53
N ASN A 294 16.72 1.29 14.85
CA ASN A 294 15.83 0.63 15.81
C ASN A 294 14.37 1.05 15.61
N THR A 295 14.14 2.33 15.31
CA THR A 295 12.80 2.87 15.03
C THR A 295 12.22 2.31 13.73
N PHE A 296 13.02 2.19 12.67
CA PHE A 296 12.62 1.55 11.42
C PHE A 296 12.15 0.11 11.66
N VAL A 297 12.96 -0.70 12.36
CA VAL A 297 12.63 -2.11 12.63
C VAL A 297 11.36 -2.24 13.48
N ALA A 298 11.19 -1.38 14.50
CA ALA A 298 10.00 -1.37 15.33
C ALA A 298 8.75 -1.03 14.50
N ALA A 299 8.79 0.03 13.70
CA ALA A 299 7.68 0.45 12.86
C ALA A 299 7.33 -0.61 11.80
N PHE A 300 8.33 -1.23 11.19
CA PHE A 300 8.12 -2.36 10.27
C PHE A 300 7.34 -3.49 10.93
N LYS A 301 7.78 -3.89 12.13
CA LYS A 301 7.15 -4.98 12.88
C LYS A 301 5.70 -4.62 13.22
N ASP A 302 5.47 -3.45 13.80
CA ASP A 302 4.16 -3.02 14.26
C ASP A 302 3.16 -2.93 13.10
N SER A 303 3.58 -2.38 11.95
CA SER A 303 2.73 -2.24 10.76
C SER A 303 2.51 -3.55 10.01
N SER A 304 3.44 -4.50 10.07
CA SER A 304 3.26 -5.81 9.42
C SER A 304 2.18 -6.66 10.10
N GLY A 305 2.10 -6.62 11.43
CA GLY A 305 1.26 -7.52 12.22
C GLY A 305 1.57 -9.00 12.00
N VAL A 306 2.69 -9.35 11.35
CA VAL A 306 3.19 -10.70 11.16
C VAL A 306 4.31 -10.93 12.19
N PRO A 307 4.29 -12.03 12.97
CA PRO A 307 5.41 -12.36 13.83
C PRO A 307 6.67 -12.53 12.96
N LEU A 308 7.69 -11.70 13.19
CA LEU A 308 8.96 -11.82 12.46
C LEU A 308 9.58 -13.20 12.74
N SER A 309 9.75 -14.00 11.69
CA SER A 309 10.47 -15.29 11.72
C SER A 309 11.97 -15.11 11.59
#